data_AF-A0A942Z428-F1
#
_entry.id   AF-A0A942Z428-F1
#
_cell.length_a   1.000
_cell.length_b   1.000
_cell.length_c   1.000
_cell.angle_alpha   90.00
_cell.angle_beta   90.00
_cell.angle_gamma   90.00
#
_symmetry.space_group_name_H-M   'P 1'
#
loop_
_entity.id
_entity.type
_entity.pdbx_description
1 polymer ?
#
loop_
_entity_poly.entity_id
_entity_poly.type
_entity_poly.pdbx_seq_one_letter_code
_entity_poly.pdbx_strand_id
1 'polypeptide(L)' 'MKYVWGFVWVFLLIHMLTYVAGSMLAVPYNFATGSTLGIGAFILLVVVTAVLPSPTIEKH' A
#
# COMPACT_ATOMS: atom_id res chain seq x y z
N MET A 1 3.14 -16.22 1.59
CA MET A 1 1.94 -15.70 2.28
C MET A 1 2.09 -14.23 2.69
N LYS A 2 3.14 -13.83 3.42
CA LYS A 2 3.33 -12.43 3.87
C LYS A 2 3.25 -11.35 2.78
N TYR A 3 3.92 -11.55 1.63
CA TYR A 3 3.95 -10.53 0.56
C TYR A 3 2.64 -10.45 -0.23
N VAL A 4 2.00 -11.59 -0.48
CA VAL A 4 0.70 -11.64 -1.17
C VAL A 4 -0.38 -10.98 -0.32
N TRP A 5 -0.43 -11.29 0.97
CA TRP A 5 -1.38 -10.68 1.89
C TRP A 5 -1.08 -9.19 2.11
N GLY A 6 0.20 -8.83 2.23
CA GLY A 6 0.63 -7.43 2.30
C GLY A 6 0.23 -6.62 1.06
N PHE A 7 0.36 -7.19 -0.14
CA PHE A 7 -0.09 -6.56 -1.38
C PHE A 7 -1.60 -6.27 -1.35
N VAL A 8 -2.42 -7.27 -1.00
CA VAL A 8 -3.88 -7.12 -0.95
C VAL A 8 -4.28 -6.00 0.01
N TRP A 9 -3.68 -5.94 1.20
CA TRP A 9 -3.98 -4.89 2.17
C TRP A 9 -3.56 -3.51 1.70
N VAL A 10 -2.34 -3.36 1.19
CA VAL A 10 -1.85 -2.08 0.67
C VAL A 10 -2.72 -1.60 -0.49
N PHE A 11 -3.07 -2.51 -1.40
CA PHE A 11 -3.92 -2.21 -2.54
C PHE A 11 -5.30 -1.71 -2.09
N LEU A 12 -5.95 -2.41 -1.16
CA LEU A 12 -7.25 -2.02 -0.62
C LEU A 12 -7.18 -0.65 0.09
N LEU A 13 -6.17 -0.44 0.93
CA LEU A 13 -5.97 0.81 1.66
C LEU A 13 -5.74 2.00 0.72
N ILE A 14 -4.97 1.83 -0.36
CA ILE A 14 -4.75 2.89 -1.35
C ILE A 14 -6.03 3.17 -2.15
N HIS A 15 -6.84 2.17 -2.45
CA HIS A 15 -8.15 2.38 -3.07
C HIS A 15 -9.09 3.21 -2.18
N MET A 16 -9.11 2.95 -0.87
CA MET A 16 -9.85 3.78 0.08
C MET A 16 -9.27 5.18 0.21
N LEU A 17 -7.94 5.33 0.22
CA LEU A 17 -7.26 6.62 0.27
C LEU A 17 -7.60 7.47 -0.95
N THR A 18 -7.55 6.90 -2.15
CA THR A 18 -7.89 7.63 -3.39
C THR A 18 -9.36 8.02 -3.45
N TYR A 19 -10.26 7.18 -2.92
CA TYR A 19 -11.67 7.54 -2.77
C TYR A 19 -11.86 8.73 -1.82
N VAL A 20 -11.23 8.70 -0.64
CA VAL A 20 -11.33 9.78 0.36
C VAL A 20 -10.72 11.07 -0.17
N ALA A 21 -9.51 11.01 -0.74
CA ALA A 21 -8.84 12.16 -1.33
C ALA A 21 -9.64 12.76 -2.50
N GLY A 22 -10.23 11.92 -3.35
CA GLY A 22 -11.15 12.36 -4.40
C GLY A 22 -12.36 13.11 -3.83
N SER A 23 -12.99 12.56 -2.80
CA SER A 23 -14.11 13.21 -2.10
C SER A 23 -13.73 14.59 -1.52
N MET A 24 -12.54 14.71 -0.93
CA MET A 24 -12.03 15.98 -0.39
C MET A 24 -11.73 17.02 -1.47
N LEU A 25 -11.35 16.58 -2.67
CA LEU A 25 -10.97 17.44 -3.79
C LEU A 25 -12.09 17.65 -4.81
N ALA A 26 -13.29 17.12 -4.56
CA ALA A 26 -14.40 17.05 -5.52
C ALA A 26 -14.00 16.39 -6.87
N VAL A 27 -13.06 15.44 -6.82
CA VAL A 27 -12.60 14.65 -7.98
C VAL A 27 -13.24 13.26 -7.92
N PRO A 28 -13.86 12.77 -9.02
CA PRO A 28 -14.44 11.44 -9.05
C PRO A 28 -13.37 10.36 -8.89
N TYR A 29 -13.74 9.29 -8.18
CA TYR A 29 -12.87 8.14 -8.02
C TYR A 29 -12.54 7.49 -9.36
N ASN A 30 -11.26 7.20 -9.58
CA ASN A 30 -10.75 6.53 -10.78
C ASN A 30 -9.95 5.27 -10.38
N PHE A 31 -10.41 4.11 -10.85
CA PHE A 31 -9.80 2.82 -10.57
C PHE A 31 -8.36 2.69 -11.12
N ALA A 32 -8.07 3.27 -12.29
CA ALA A 32 -6.74 3.23 -12.89
C ALA A 32 -5.71 4.03 -12.08
N THR A 33 -6.13 5.21 -11.58
CA THR A 33 -5.31 6.03 -10.67
C THR A 33 -5.05 5.29 -9.36
N GLY A 34 -6.09 4.73 -8.74
CA GLY A 34 -5.98 3.93 -7.52
C GLY A 34 -5.07 2.71 -7.70
N SER A 35 -5.19 2.00 -8.82
CA SER A 35 -4.36 0.82 -9.11
C SER A 35 -2.89 1.19 -9.32
N THR A 36 -2.61 2.26 -10.06
CA THR A 36 -1.25 2.74 -10.31
C THR A 36 -0.56 3.14 -9.01
N LEU A 37 -1.26 3.91 -8.17
CA LEU A 37 -0.77 4.31 -6.85
C LEU A 37 -0.62 3.10 -5.92
N GLY A 38 -1.52 2.13 -5.97
CA GLY A 38 -1.49 0.93 -5.13
C GLY A 38 -0.28 0.04 -5.43
N ILE A 39 -0.01 -0.20 -6.72
CA ILE A 39 1.17 -0.95 -7.16
C ILE A 39 2.45 -0.20 -6.76
N GLY A 40 2.52 1.11 -7.00
CA GLY A 40 3.67 1.94 -6.62
C GLY A 40 3.94 1.94 -5.11
N ALA A 41 2.89 2.10 -4.29
CA ALA A 41 2.99 2.07 -2.84
C ALA A 41 3.46 0.72 -2.30
N PHE A 42 2.99 -0.39 -2.88
CA PHE A 42 3.44 -1.72 -2.50
C PHE A 42 4.93 -1.94 -2.81
N ILE A 43 5.39 -1.51 -3.99
CA ILE A 43 6.81 -1.61 -4.35
C ILE A 43 7.66 -0.81 -3.36
N LEU A 44 7.26 0.42 -3.03
CA LEU A 44 7.95 1.23 -2.02
C LEU A 44 8.00 0.53 -0.66
N LEU A 45 6.90 -0.06 -0.22
CA LEU A 45 6.85 -0.79 1.05
C LEU A 45 7.80 -1.98 1.06
N VAL A 46 7.84 -2.78 0.00
CA VAL A 46 8.76 -3.91 -0.11
C VAL A 46 10.22 -3.44 -0.04
N VAL A 47 10.58 -2.38 -0.78
CA VAL A 47 11.93 -1.81 -0.75
C VAL A 47 12.28 -1.30 0.65
N VAL A 48 11.39 -0.55 1.29
CA VAL A 48 11.59 -0.03 2.65
C VAL A 48 11.81 -1.16 3.65
N THR A 49 11.00 -2.23 3.58
CA THR A 49 11.17 -3.39 4.47
C THR A 49 12.41 -4.22 4.19
N ALA A 50 12.97 -4.15 2.97
CA ALA A 50 14.22 -4.82 2.62
C ALA A 50 15.45 -4.03 3.08
N VAL A 51 15.38 -2.69 3.11
CA VAL A 51 16.46 -1.82 3.56
C VAL A 51 16.46 -1.69 5.10
N LEU A 52 15.29 -1.72 5.73
CA LEU A 52 15.19 -1.68 7.18
C LEU A 52 15.73 -2.98 7.79
N PRO A 53 16.74 -2.92 8.68
CA PRO A 53 17.22 -4.11 9.37
C PRO A 53 16.10 -4.70 10.20
N SER A 54 15.85 -5.99 10.00
CA SER A 54 14.85 -6.72 10.79
C SER A 54 15.34 -6.80 12.23
N PRO A 55 14.56 -6.38 13.24
CA PRO A 55 14.94 -6.60 14.63
C PRO A 55 15.11 -8.11 14.85
N THR A 56 16.21 -8.51 15.48
CA THR A 56 16.40 -9.88 15.97
C THR A 56 15.26 -10.15 16.92
N ILE A 57 14.22 -10.83 16.46
CA ILE A 57 13.14 -11.33 17.31
C ILE A 57 13.81 -12.36 18.22
N GLU A 58 14.05 -12.00 19.49
CA GLU A 58 14.36 -12.99 20.50
C GLU A 58 13.19 -13.99 20.51
N LYS A 59 13.49 -15.23 20.09
CA LYS A 59 12.56 -16.34 20.22
C LYS A 59 12.45 -16.63 21.72
N HIS A 60 11.40 -16.13 22.33
CA HIS A 60 10.89 -16.67 23.60
C HIS A 60 10.18 -17.99 23.37
#